data_AF-A0A8P4GMW9-F1
#
_entry.id   AF-A0A8P4GMW9-F1
#
_cell.length_a   1.000
_cell.length_b   1.000
_cell.length_c   1.000
_cell.angle_alpha   90.00
_cell.angle_beta   90.00
_cell.angle_gamma   90.00
#
_symmetry.space_group_name_H-M   'P 1'
#
loop_
_entity.id
_entity.type
_entity.pdbx_description
1 polymer ?
#
loop_
_entity_poly.entity_id
_entity_poly.type
_entity_poly.pdbx_seq_one_letter_code
_entity_poly.pdbx_strand_id
1 'polypeptide(L)'
;MAAAIASSLIRQRRQARESNSEKVATNKRRSSPTKDPRSLCERHIFSVFSKVRFCSGKKRPVRRKPEPQLKGIVTRLFSEQGFFLQMQPDGAISGNKDENSDYTLFNLIPVGLRVVAIQGVKAGLYVGMNAEGFLYTSDVFTAECKFKESVFENYYVIYSSTLYRQHESGRAWFLGLNKDGVIMKGNRVKKTKPCSHFVPRPIEVCMYKEPSLHELEEKMLKSSRSPTLNSGERARSRERHQEEQQQADCTEQEGS
;
A
#
# COMPACT_ATOMS: atom_id res chain seq x y z
N MET A 1 -22.97 30.85 37.53
CA MET A 1 -24.27 30.54 36.91
C MET A 1 -24.27 30.92 35.42
N ALA A 2 -23.35 30.37 34.62
CA ALA A 2 -23.08 30.83 33.24
C ALA A 2 -22.71 29.68 32.28
N ALA A 3 -23.43 28.56 32.35
CA ALA A 3 -23.22 27.41 31.46
C ALA A 3 -24.50 26.94 30.74
N ALA A 4 -25.57 27.73 30.75
CA ALA A 4 -26.89 27.31 30.27
C ALA A 4 -27.32 27.90 28.90
N ILE A 5 -26.48 28.72 28.23
CA ILE A 5 -26.90 29.44 27.02
C ILE A 5 -26.37 28.80 25.72
N ALA A 6 -25.31 27.99 25.77
CA ALA A 6 -24.74 27.38 24.56
C ALA A 6 -25.54 26.16 24.02
N SER A 7 -26.49 25.64 24.79
CA SER A 7 -27.21 24.40 24.47
C SER A 7 -28.43 24.60 23.56
N SER A 8 -28.98 25.83 23.45
CA SER A 8 -30.22 26.08 22.69
C SER A 8 -29.99 26.25 21.18
N LEU A 9 -28.82 26.75 20.77
CA LEU A 9 -28.50 27.02 19.36
C LEU A 9 -28.26 25.74 18.53
N ILE A 10 -27.96 24.61 19.18
CA ILE A 10 -27.71 23.33 18.49
C ILE A 10 -29.02 22.59 18.18
N ARG A 11 -30.10 22.82 18.96
CA ARG A 11 -31.41 22.19 18.73
C ARG A 11 -32.20 22.84 17.58
N GLN A 12 -32.08 24.16 17.38
CA GLN A 12 -32.79 24.84 16.28
C GLN A 12 -32.27 24.46 14.89
N ARG A 13 -30.99 24.12 14.73
CA ARG A 13 -30.42 23.73 13.43
C ARG A 13 -30.79 22.31 12.98
N ARG A 14 -31.32 21.46 13.87
CA ARG A 14 -31.81 20.11 13.52
C ARG A 14 -33.28 20.10 13.06
N GLN A 15 -34.13 20.94 13.65
CA GLN A 15 -35.55 21.03 13.25
C GLN A 15 -35.76 21.67 11.87
N ALA A 16 -34.87 22.55 11.41
CA ALA A 16 -34.94 23.13 10.06
C ALA A 16 -34.51 22.16 8.93
N ARG A 17 -33.95 20.99 9.26
CA ARG A 17 -33.61 19.94 8.27
C ARG A 17 -34.67 18.86 8.13
N GLU A 18 -35.61 18.77 9.06
CA GLU A 18 -36.68 17.75 9.03
C GLU A 18 -37.96 18.25 8.35
N SER A 19 -38.16 19.57 8.19
CA SER A 19 -39.34 20.13 7.51
C SER A 19 -39.24 20.20 5.97
N ASN A 20 -38.18 19.68 5.37
CA ASN A 20 -37.96 19.77 3.92
C ASN A 20 -37.83 18.40 3.21
N SER A 21 -38.31 17.32 3.84
CA SER A 21 -38.32 15.96 3.25
C SER A 21 -39.69 15.50 2.74
N GLU A 22 -40.77 16.26 2.95
CA GLU A 22 -42.09 15.94 2.37
C GLU A 22 -42.35 16.76 1.11
N LYS A 23 -41.91 16.24 -0.04
CA LYS A 23 -42.53 16.42 -1.36
C LYS A 23 -41.80 15.55 -2.40
N VAL A 24 -42.06 14.25 -2.37
CA VAL A 24 -41.81 13.37 -3.53
C VAL A 24 -43.18 12.89 -4.03
N ALA A 25 -43.59 13.49 -5.14
CA ALA A 25 -44.84 13.16 -5.83
C ALA A 25 -44.78 11.75 -6.41
N THR A 26 -45.79 10.95 -6.07
CA THR A 26 -46.09 9.67 -6.68
C THR A 26 -46.49 9.87 -8.14
N ASN A 27 -45.76 9.29 -9.10
CA ASN A 27 -46.30 9.09 -10.44
C ASN A 27 -46.36 7.60 -10.79
N LYS A 28 -47.61 7.16 -10.97
CA LYS A 28 -48.06 5.82 -11.27
C LYS A 28 -47.52 5.35 -12.63
N ARG A 29 -47.07 4.09 -12.66
CA ARG A 29 -46.94 3.28 -13.87
C ARG A 29 -48.23 3.35 -14.69
N ARG A 30 -48.13 3.67 -15.97
CA ARG A 30 -49.22 3.50 -16.94
C ARG A 30 -48.83 2.43 -17.95
N SER A 31 -49.69 1.44 -18.08
CA SER A 31 -49.64 0.29 -18.99
C SER A 31 -49.92 0.71 -20.43
N SER A 32 -49.35 -0.07 -21.35
CA SER A 32 -49.62 -0.06 -22.79
C SER A 32 -51.06 -0.49 -23.14
N PRO A 33 -51.58 -0.09 -24.32
CA PRO A 33 -52.63 -0.84 -24.99
C PRO A 33 -52.18 -1.46 -26.33
N THR A 34 -52.71 -2.65 -26.56
CA THR A 34 -52.57 -3.54 -27.71
C THR A 34 -53.61 -3.29 -28.83
N LYS A 35 -53.15 -3.41 -30.09
CA LYS A 35 -53.78 -3.91 -31.36
C LYS A 35 -55.12 -3.39 -31.93
N ASP A 36 -54.99 -2.84 -33.17
CA ASP A 36 -55.72 -3.08 -34.47
C ASP A 36 -57.16 -2.55 -34.71
N PRO A 37 -57.68 -2.39 -35.98
CA PRO A 37 -57.07 -2.08 -37.30
C PRO A 37 -57.87 -1.06 -38.21
N ARG A 38 -57.27 -0.61 -39.35
CA ARG A 38 -57.85 0.11 -40.54
C ARG A 38 -58.28 1.58 -40.29
N SER A 39 -58.17 2.57 -41.18
CA SER A 39 -58.23 2.64 -42.66
C SER A 39 -57.60 3.92 -43.26
N LEU A 40 -56.91 3.76 -44.40
CA LEU A 40 -56.91 4.60 -45.62
C LEU A 40 -57.06 6.13 -45.49
N CYS A 41 -55.95 6.88 -45.57
CA CYS A 41 -55.86 8.06 -46.44
C CYS A 41 -54.43 8.18 -47.00
N GLU A 42 -54.37 8.03 -48.30
CA GLU A 42 -53.25 8.22 -49.22
C GLU A 42 -52.78 9.69 -49.23
N ARG A 43 -51.46 9.91 -49.22
CA ARG A 43 -50.79 10.96 -50.03
C ARG A 43 -49.26 10.83 -49.95
N HIS A 44 -48.68 10.52 -51.10
CA HIS A 44 -47.27 10.54 -51.43
C HIS A 44 -46.59 11.87 -51.05
N ILE A 45 -45.48 11.82 -50.31
CA ILE A 45 -44.39 12.80 -50.46
C ILE A 45 -43.07 12.04 -50.56
N PHE A 46 -42.37 12.37 -51.65
CA PHE A 46 -41.16 11.78 -52.17
C PHE A 46 -40.02 11.55 -51.18
N SER A 47 -39.37 10.39 -51.36
CA SER A 47 -37.95 10.09 -51.18
C SER A 47 -37.04 11.27 -50.82
N VAL A 48 -36.57 11.28 -49.56
CA VAL A 48 -35.25 11.80 -49.22
C VAL A 48 -34.52 10.70 -48.43
N PHE A 49 -33.77 9.86 -49.14
CA PHE A 49 -32.73 9.06 -48.52
C PHE A 49 -31.63 10.01 -48.03
N SER A 50 -31.80 10.50 -46.80
CA SER A 50 -30.76 11.19 -46.05
C SER A 50 -29.60 10.22 -45.87
N LYS A 51 -28.60 10.38 -46.72
CA LYS A 51 -27.29 9.72 -46.67
C LYS A 51 -26.69 9.99 -45.29
N VAL A 52 -26.97 9.10 -44.32
CA VAL A 52 -26.36 9.17 -43.00
C VAL A 52 -24.88 8.85 -43.19
N ARG A 53 -24.09 9.91 -43.34
CA ARG A 53 -22.63 9.83 -43.30
C ARG A 53 -22.30 9.26 -41.93
N PHE A 54 -21.94 7.97 -41.89
CA PHE A 54 -21.26 7.38 -40.76
C PHE A 54 -19.92 8.13 -40.66
N CYS A 55 -19.94 9.24 -39.90
CA CYS A 55 -18.72 9.88 -39.45
C CYS A 55 -18.05 8.85 -38.55
N SER A 56 -17.10 8.10 -39.11
CA SER A 56 -16.20 7.22 -38.38
C SER A 56 -15.68 8.00 -37.18
N GLY A 57 -16.27 7.70 -36.02
CA GLY A 57 -15.89 8.31 -34.76
C GLY A 57 -14.43 7.99 -34.52
N LYS A 58 -13.55 8.96 -34.82
CA LYS A 58 -12.18 8.94 -34.32
C LYS A 58 -12.30 8.67 -32.83
N LYS A 59 -11.91 7.47 -32.40
CA LYS A 59 -11.83 7.11 -30.98
C LYS A 59 -11.00 8.21 -30.35
N ARG A 60 -11.65 9.09 -29.57
CA ARG A 60 -10.94 10.10 -28.79
C ARG A 60 -9.87 9.32 -28.02
N PRO A 61 -8.58 9.73 -28.07
CA PRO A 61 -7.57 9.07 -27.24
C PRO A 61 -8.11 9.11 -25.81
N VAL A 62 -8.25 7.93 -25.19
CA VAL A 62 -8.59 7.82 -23.79
C VAL A 62 -7.56 8.65 -23.07
N ARG A 63 -7.97 9.82 -22.56
CA ARG A 63 -7.12 10.71 -21.78
C ARG A 63 -6.78 9.91 -20.53
N ARG A 64 -5.63 9.21 -20.53
CA ARG A 64 -5.14 8.47 -19.38
C ARG A 64 -5.13 9.48 -18.23
N LYS A 65 -5.92 9.22 -17.20
CA LYS A 65 -5.84 10.02 -15.97
C LYS A 65 -4.37 9.98 -15.53
N PRO A 66 -3.77 11.12 -15.15
CA PRO A 66 -2.47 11.11 -14.51
C PRO A 66 -2.52 10.07 -13.38
N GLU A 67 -1.53 9.17 -13.31
CA GLU A 67 -1.44 8.24 -12.19
C GLU A 67 -1.50 9.03 -10.88
N PRO A 68 -2.18 8.53 -9.82
CA PRO A 68 -2.20 9.20 -8.54
C PRO A 68 -0.76 9.34 -8.03
N GLN A 69 -0.29 10.58 -7.99
CA GLN A 69 1.03 10.92 -7.46
C GLN A 69 0.86 11.40 -6.02
N LEU A 70 1.44 10.65 -5.09
CA LEU A 70 1.52 11.00 -3.69
C LEU A 70 2.66 12.00 -3.48
N LYS A 71 2.40 13.09 -2.76
CA LYS A 71 3.42 14.06 -2.41
C LYS A 71 4.09 13.65 -1.10
N GLY A 72 5.25 13.02 -1.17
CA GLY A 72 6.04 12.62 0.00
C GLY A 72 7.28 13.49 0.17
N ILE A 73 8.17 13.05 1.05
CA ILE A 73 9.45 13.73 1.32
C ILE A 73 10.59 12.71 1.39
N VAL A 74 11.77 13.15 0.99
CA VAL A 74 13.04 12.51 1.37
C VAL A 74 13.50 13.16 2.66
N THR A 75 13.78 12.36 3.68
CA THR A 75 14.10 12.85 5.03
C THR A 75 15.04 11.90 5.75
N ARG A 76 15.76 12.42 6.74
CA ARG A 76 16.44 11.61 7.76
C ARG A 76 15.57 11.53 9.01
N LEU A 77 15.53 10.38 9.66
CA LEU A 77 14.81 10.21 10.93
C LEU A 77 15.82 10.19 12.09
N PHE A 78 15.95 11.31 12.79
CA PHE A 78 16.86 11.42 13.93
C PHE A 78 16.15 10.95 15.21
N SER A 79 16.63 9.90 15.84
CA SER A 79 16.09 9.41 17.11
C SER A 79 16.58 10.26 18.28
N GLU A 80 15.73 10.49 19.28
CA GLU A 80 16.12 11.13 20.55
C GLU A 80 17.29 10.40 21.24
N GLN A 81 17.46 9.11 20.94
CA GLN A 81 18.57 8.29 21.42
C GLN A 81 19.96 8.72 20.89
N GLY A 82 20.02 9.69 19.96
CA GLY A 82 21.26 10.24 19.42
C GLY A 82 21.76 9.57 18.14
N PHE A 83 20.87 8.91 17.40
CA PHE A 83 21.21 8.19 16.16
C PHE A 83 20.25 8.55 15.04
N PHE A 84 20.76 8.65 13.81
CA PHE A 84 19.96 8.59 12.61
C PHE A 84 19.54 7.15 12.35
N LEU A 85 18.27 6.93 12.05
CA LEU A 85 17.84 5.64 11.53
C LEU A 85 18.63 5.36 10.25
N GLN A 86 19.05 4.11 10.06
CA GLN A 86 19.80 3.65 8.92
C GLN A 86 19.17 2.36 8.39
N MET A 87 19.14 2.22 7.08
CA MET A 87 18.82 0.97 6.40
C MET A 87 19.98 0.60 5.47
N GLN A 88 20.65 -0.49 5.79
CA GLN A 88 21.74 -1.02 4.99
C GLN A 88 21.21 -1.76 3.75
N PRO A 89 22.02 -1.94 2.70
CA PRO A 89 21.61 -2.66 1.48
C PRO A 89 21.21 -4.13 1.71
N ASP A 90 21.73 -4.74 2.78
CA ASP A 90 21.37 -6.10 3.21
C ASP A 90 20.01 -6.17 3.92
N GLY A 91 19.35 -5.02 4.14
CA GLY A 91 18.08 -4.90 4.87
C GLY A 91 18.23 -4.72 6.37
N ALA A 92 19.45 -4.66 6.91
CA ALA A 92 19.64 -4.41 8.34
C ALA A 92 19.21 -2.99 8.72
N ILE A 93 18.38 -2.88 9.76
CA ILE A 93 17.91 -1.60 10.31
C ILE A 93 18.61 -1.36 11.64
N SER A 94 19.29 -0.22 11.76
CA SER A 94 19.98 0.19 12.98
C SER A 94 20.05 1.72 13.06
N GLY A 95 20.70 2.22 14.10
CA GLY A 95 21.07 3.62 14.29
C GLY A 95 22.50 3.86 13.85
N ASN A 96 22.74 4.98 13.17
CA ASN A 96 24.06 5.48 12.80
C ASN A 96 24.26 6.89 13.36
N LYS A 97 25.49 7.22 13.74
CA LYS A 97 25.85 8.57 14.18
C LYS A 97 26.28 9.47 13.03
N ASP A 98 26.66 8.88 11.89
CA ASP A 98 27.07 9.63 10.71
C ASP A 98 25.85 10.16 9.95
N GLU A 99 25.66 11.50 9.99
CA GLU A 99 24.60 12.21 9.26
C GLU A 99 24.82 12.17 7.74
N ASN A 100 26.08 12.06 7.29
CA ASN A 100 26.42 12.09 5.87
C ASN A 100 26.23 10.73 5.19
N SER A 101 25.93 9.68 5.96
CA SER A 101 25.65 8.37 5.43
C SER A 101 24.39 8.39 4.57
N ASP A 102 24.57 8.03 3.31
CA ASP A 102 23.53 7.86 2.31
C ASP A 102 22.43 6.85 2.72
N TYR A 103 22.76 5.91 3.60
CA TYR A 103 21.86 4.88 4.12
C TYR A 103 20.88 5.40 5.18
N THR A 104 21.02 6.67 5.59
CA THR A 104 20.11 7.34 6.54
C THR A 104 18.95 8.06 5.84
N LEU A 105 18.94 8.04 4.51
CA LEU A 105 17.92 8.67 3.68
C LEU A 105 16.70 7.76 3.53
N PHE A 106 15.52 8.29 3.88
CA PHE A 106 14.25 7.59 3.73
C PHE A 106 13.25 8.40 2.91
N ASN A 107 12.50 7.69 2.07
CA ASN A 107 11.26 8.19 1.49
C ASN A 107 10.14 8.02 2.53
N LEU A 108 9.56 9.14 2.96
CA LEU A 108 8.33 9.17 3.74
C LEU A 108 7.15 9.42 2.80
N ILE A 109 6.42 8.34 2.48
CA ILE A 109 5.37 8.35 1.46
C ILE A 109 4.00 8.33 2.17
N PRO A 110 3.15 9.36 2.01
CA PRO A 110 1.84 9.39 2.66
C PRO A 110 0.88 8.43 1.95
N VAL A 111 0.56 7.31 2.61
CA VAL A 111 -0.34 6.26 2.10
C VAL A 111 -1.74 6.32 2.72
N GLY A 112 -2.01 7.35 3.52
CA GLY A 112 -3.30 7.61 4.14
C GLY A 112 -3.26 8.80 5.09
N LEU A 113 -4.40 9.13 5.70
CA LEU A 113 -4.48 10.21 6.68
C LEU A 113 -3.61 9.88 7.90
N ARG A 114 -2.49 10.60 8.07
CA ARG A 114 -1.49 10.35 9.13
C ARG A 114 -0.92 8.93 9.08
N VAL A 115 -0.87 8.33 7.90
CA VAL A 115 -0.27 7.02 7.68
C VAL A 115 0.80 7.15 6.60
N VAL A 116 1.98 6.68 6.92
CA VAL A 116 3.15 6.74 6.04
C VAL A 116 3.71 5.34 5.79
N ALA A 117 4.27 5.17 4.61
CA ALA A 117 5.25 4.13 4.33
C ALA A 117 6.65 4.73 4.50
N ILE A 118 7.57 3.95 5.07
CA ILE A 118 8.96 4.34 5.27
C ILE A 118 9.81 3.42 4.40
N GLN A 119 10.52 3.98 3.43
CA GLN A 119 11.35 3.21 2.50
C GLN A 119 12.78 3.74 2.50
N GLY A 120 13.78 2.88 2.61
CA GLY A 120 15.18 3.28 2.48
C GLY A 120 15.49 3.69 1.04
N VAL A 121 16.05 4.88 0.82
CA VAL A 121 16.31 5.40 -0.53
C VAL A 121 17.31 4.53 -1.29
N LYS A 122 18.41 4.14 -0.61
CA LYS A 122 19.47 3.34 -1.24
C LYS A 122 19.10 1.86 -1.41
N ALA A 123 18.46 1.27 -0.41
CA ALA A 123 18.08 -0.14 -0.45
C ALA A 123 16.81 -0.39 -1.29
N GLY A 124 15.93 0.60 -1.43
CA GLY A 124 14.63 0.44 -2.08
C GLY A 124 13.62 -0.40 -1.27
N LEU A 125 13.97 -0.81 -0.05
CA LEU A 125 13.15 -1.66 0.81
C LEU A 125 12.25 -0.82 1.74
N TYR A 126 11.03 -1.29 1.97
CA TYR A 126 10.10 -0.77 2.95
C TYR A 126 10.40 -1.34 4.33
N VAL A 127 10.27 -0.51 5.36
CA VAL A 127 10.18 -0.97 6.73
C VAL A 127 8.79 -1.60 6.94
N GLY A 128 8.73 -2.77 7.58
CA GLY A 128 7.50 -3.44 7.99
C GLY A 128 7.58 -3.90 9.44
N MET A 129 6.42 -4.10 10.08
CA MET A 129 6.34 -4.69 11.43
C MET A 129 5.41 -5.90 11.40
N ASN A 130 5.91 -7.07 11.77
CA ASN A 130 5.12 -8.30 11.75
C ASN A 130 4.22 -8.46 12.99
N ALA A 131 3.36 -9.49 12.97
CA ALA A 131 2.43 -9.81 14.06
C ALA A 131 3.10 -10.13 15.41
N GLU A 132 4.38 -10.50 15.41
CA GLU A 132 5.14 -10.71 16.64
C GLU A 132 5.71 -9.39 17.19
N GLY A 133 5.78 -8.34 16.37
CA GLY A 133 6.31 -7.02 16.71
C GLY A 133 7.77 -6.85 16.32
N PHE A 134 8.34 -7.76 15.52
CA PHE A 134 9.66 -7.56 14.94
C PHE A 134 9.57 -6.63 13.74
N LEU A 135 10.55 -5.73 13.64
CA LEU A 135 10.73 -4.93 12.45
C LEU A 135 11.56 -5.70 11.43
N TYR A 136 11.15 -5.60 10.18
CA TYR A 136 11.79 -6.27 9.06
C TYR A 136 11.75 -5.36 7.83
N THR A 137 12.47 -5.75 6.79
CA THR A 137 12.47 -5.06 5.50
C THR A 137 11.76 -5.87 4.44
N SER A 138 11.00 -5.20 3.58
CA SER A 138 10.22 -5.81 2.51
C SER A 138 10.46 -5.08 1.20
N ASP A 139 10.69 -5.81 0.11
CA ASP A 139 10.71 -5.26 -1.25
C ASP A 139 9.29 -4.93 -1.74
N VAL A 140 8.30 -5.72 -1.31
CA VAL A 140 6.89 -5.51 -1.64
C VAL A 140 6.19 -4.69 -0.57
N PHE A 141 5.36 -3.73 -1.00
CA PHE A 141 4.54 -2.94 -0.10
C PHE A 141 3.34 -3.76 0.42
N THR A 142 3.31 -4.02 1.73
CA THR A 142 2.22 -4.76 2.40
C THR A 142 1.47 -3.85 3.38
N ALA A 143 0.40 -4.39 3.99
CA ALA A 143 -0.28 -3.70 5.08
C ALA A 143 0.62 -3.54 6.33
N GLU A 144 1.60 -4.41 6.54
CA GLU A 144 2.58 -4.33 7.64
C GLU A 144 3.58 -3.18 7.46
N CYS A 145 3.74 -2.65 6.24
CA CYS A 145 4.57 -1.48 5.93
C CYS A 145 3.89 -0.14 6.24
N LYS A 146 2.66 -0.15 6.75
CA LYS A 146 1.90 1.06 7.08
C LYS A 146 2.10 1.46 8.53
N PHE A 147 2.70 2.63 8.72
CA PHE A 147 2.90 3.22 10.03
C PHE A 147 2.00 4.43 10.23
N LYS A 148 1.24 4.44 11.32
CA LYS A 148 0.54 5.64 11.78
C LYS A 148 1.57 6.57 12.43
N GLU A 149 1.76 7.74 11.83
CA GLU A 149 2.52 8.82 12.42
C GLU A 149 1.65 9.58 13.43
N SER A 150 2.24 9.97 14.55
CA SER A 150 1.57 10.78 15.57
C SER A 150 2.60 11.69 16.21
N VAL A 151 2.14 12.86 16.66
CA VAL A 151 3.00 13.79 17.39
C VAL A 151 2.93 13.46 18.88
N PHE A 152 4.07 13.53 19.55
CA PHE A 152 4.22 13.41 20.99
C PHE A 152 4.80 14.72 21.56
N GLU A 153 4.17 15.23 22.62
CA GLU A 153 4.55 16.50 23.29
C GLU A 153 4.75 17.70 22.34
N ASN A 154 4.05 17.69 21.21
CA ASN A 154 4.13 18.71 20.16
C ASN A 154 5.54 18.90 19.54
N TYR A 155 6.45 17.93 19.68
CA TYR A 155 7.81 18.02 19.18
C TYR A 155 8.24 16.75 18.44
N TYR A 156 8.11 15.59 19.08
CA TYR A 156 8.54 14.33 18.50
C TYR A 156 7.48 13.72 17.60
N VAL A 157 7.92 12.99 16.57
CA VAL A 157 7.08 12.11 15.77
C VAL A 157 7.33 10.67 16.20
N ILE A 158 6.26 9.93 16.40
CA ILE A 158 6.27 8.51 16.72
C ILE A 158 5.55 7.73 15.61
N TYR A 159 6.09 6.57 15.26
CA TYR A 159 5.54 5.71 14.22
C TYR A 159 5.04 4.42 14.84
N SER A 160 3.75 4.13 14.69
CA SER A 160 3.12 2.93 15.25
C SER A 160 2.57 2.01 14.18
N SER A 161 2.57 0.70 14.45
CA SER A 161 1.88 -0.24 13.58
C SER A 161 0.39 0.12 13.47
N THR A 162 -0.12 0.08 12.26
CA THR A 162 -1.55 0.22 12.00
C THR A 162 -2.34 -1.04 12.35
N LEU A 163 -1.69 -2.21 12.28
CA LEU A 163 -2.31 -3.52 12.49
C LEU A 163 -2.14 -4.02 13.93
N TYR A 164 -0.94 -3.89 14.49
CA TYR A 164 -0.56 -4.63 15.70
C TYR A 164 -0.56 -3.77 16.96
N ARG A 165 -1.19 -4.30 17.99
CA ARG A 165 -1.38 -3.69 19.31
C ARG A 165 -1.40 -4.77 20.38
N GLN A 166 -1.16 -4.39 21.63
CA GLN A 166 -1.36 -5.27 22.76
C GLN A 166 -2.85 -5.64 22.87
N HIS A 167 -3.16 -6.95 22.91
CA HIS A 167 -4.55 -7.45 22.89
C HIS A 167 -5.38 -6.93 24.08
N GLU A 168 -4.84 -7.00 25.29
CA GLU A 168 -5.57 -6.61 26.51
C GLU A 168 -5.64 -5.09 26.72
N SER A 169 -4.50 -4.42 26.60
CA SER A 169 -4.38 -2.98 26.93
C SER A 169 -4.74 -2.06 25.76
N GLY A 170 -4.79 -2.56 24.52
CA GLY A 170 -4.93 -1.74 23.30
C GLY A 170 -3.71 -0.87 22.97
N ARG A 171 -2.63 -0.99 23.74
CA ARG A 171 -1.39 -0.22 23.58
C ARG A 171 -0.76 -0.51 22.22
N ALA A 172 -0.48 0.54 21.44
CA ALA A 172 0.16 0.41 20.14
C ALA A 172 1.60 -0.10 20.26
N TRP A 173 2.09 -0.71 19.19
CA TRP A 173 3.50 -1.07 19.02
C TRP A 173 4.18 -0.04 18.13
N PHE A 174 5.42 0.29 18.44
CA PHE A 174 6.11 1.45 17.86
C PHE A 174 7.46 1.06 17.26
N LEU A 175 7.85 1.77 16.20
CA LEU A 175 9.25 1.83 15.76
C LEU A 175 10.09 2.46 16.85
N GLY A 176 11.28 1.92 17.12
CA GLY A 176 12.18 2.52 18.08
C GLY A 176 13.56 1.90 18.15
N LEU A 177 14.52 2.71 18.61
CA LEU A 177 15.91 2.32 18.85
C LEU A 177 16.20 2.28 20.35
N ASN A 178 17.09 1.39 20.79
CA ASN A 178 17.57 1.37 22.16
C ASN A 178 18.66 2.46 22.37
N LYS A 179 19.34 2.46 23.52
CA LYS A 179 20.41 3.44 23.83
C LYS A 179 21.68 3.22 23.02
N ASP A 180 21.85 2.02 22.46
CA ASP A 180 23.01 1.61 21.69
C ASP A 180 22.78 1.76 20.17
N GLY A 181 21.62 2.31 19.76
CA GLY A 181 21.25 2.45 18.35
C GLY A 181 20.75 1.14 17.73
N VAL A 182 20.38 0.13 18.50
CA VAL A 182 19.85 -1.14 18.00
C VAL A 182 18.33 -1.11 17.92
N ILE A 183 17.78 -1.71 16.87
CA ILE A 183 16.35 -1.80 16.66
C ILE A 183 15.65 -2.60 17.77
N MET A 184 14.52 -2.09 18.25
CA MET A 184 13.75 -2.72 19.32
C MET A 184 12.49 -3.39 18.78
N LYS A 185 12.09 -4.49 19.44
CA LYS A 185 10.79 -5.12 19.22
C LYS A 185 9.65 -4.16 19.57
N GLY A 186 8.69 -3.98 18.67
CA GLY A 186 7.68 -2.92 18.73
C GLY A 186 6.79 -2.96 19.98
N ASN A 187 6.55 -4.15 20.54
CA ASN A 187 5.80 -4.30 21.80
C ASN A 187 6.57 -3.80 23.05
N ARG A 188 7.91 -3.73 22.98
CA ARG A 188 8.79 -3.21 24.03
C ARG A 188 8.95 -1.68 23.97
N VAL A 189 8.72 -1.10 22.80
CA VAL A 189 8.77 0.35 22.58
C VAL A 189 7.48 0.98 23.11
N LYS A 190 7.62 2.05 23.91
CA LYS A 190 6.50 2.76 24.54
C LYS A 190 6.44 4.20 24.05
N LYS A 191 5.23 4.71 23.81
CA LYS A 191 4.95 6.09 23.36
C LYS A 191 5.63 7.17 24.19
N THR A 192 5.74 6.99 25.51
CA THR A 192 6.29 7.98 26.44
C THR A 192 7.79 7.81 26.68
N LYS A 193 8.44 6.91 25.93
CA LYS A 193 9.85 6.60 26.11
C LYS A 193 10.66 7.14 24.93
N PRO A 194 11.85 7.72 25.20
CA PRO A 194 12.75 8.27 24.17
C PRO A 194 13.08 7.32 23.02
N CYS A 195 13.10 6.01 23.29
CA CYS A 195 13.30 5.00 22.25
C CYS A 195 12.32 5.10 21.07
N SER A 196 11.12 5.67 21.28
CA SER A 196 10.08 5.82 20.25
C SER A 196 10.09 7.17 19.53
N HIS A 197 10.88 8.12 20.01
CA HIS A 197 10.82 9.51 19.60
C HIS A 197 11.79 9.77 18.45
N PHE A 198 11.26 10.31 17.35
CA PHE A 198 12.02 10.70 16.18
C PHE A 198 11.74 12.16 15.81
N VAL A 199 12.73 12.82 15.23
CA VAL A 199 12.65 14.14 14.64
C VAL A 199 12.98 13.99 13.15
N PRO A 200 11.98 14.10 12.26
CA PRO A 200 12.24 14.14 10.83
C PRO A 200 13.07 15.37 10.47
N ARG A 201 14.11 15.17 9.65
CA ARG A 201 14.92 16.23 9.04
C ARG A 201 14.73 16.19 7.53
N PRO A 202 13.69 16.87 6.99
CA PRO A 202 13.38 16.86 5.57
C PRO A 202 14.52 17.45 4.75
N ILE A 203 14.73 16.87 3.57
CA ILE A 203 15.73 17.34 2.60
C ILE A 203 15.01 17.92 1.40
N GLU A 204 14.14 17.11 0.77
CA GLU A 204 13.39 17.52 -0.41
C GLU A 204 12.00 16.89 -0.45
N VAL A 205 11.16 17.46 -1.30
CA VAL A 205 9.79 17.02 -1.54
C VAL A 205 9.74 16.30 -2.88
N CYS A 206 9.20 15.09 -2.89
CA CYS A 206 9.17 14.24 -4.09
C CYS A 206 7.75 13.75 -4.38
N MET A 207 7.47 13.50 -5.66
CA MET A 207 6.23 12.87 -6.11
C MET A 207 6.48 11.37 -6.26
N TYR A 208 5.72 10.56 -5.52
CA TYR A 208 5.80 9.10 -5.55
C TYR A 208 4.57 8.54 -6.23
N LYS A 209 4.75 7.44 -6.95
CA LYS A 209 3.62 6.60 -7.38
C LYS A 209 2.99 5.97 -6.13
N GLU A 210 1.66 5.85 -6.11
CA GLU A 210 0.98 5.12 -5.06
C GLU A 210 1.51 3.68 -4.96
N PRO A 211 2.06 3.25 -3.80
CA PRO A 211 2.54 1.89 -3.62
C PRO A 211 1.38 0.90 -3.79
N SER A 212 1.49 -0.02 -4.74
CA SER A 212 0.39 -0.94 -5.02
C SER A 212 0.33 -2.04 -3.94
N LEU A 213 -0.83 -2.20 -3.29
CA LEU A 213 -1.09 -3.34 -2.40
C LEU A 213 -1.49 -4.60 -3.18
N HIS A 214 -2.04 -4.44 -4.39
CA HIS A 214 -2.73 -5.49 -5.14
C HIS A 214 -1.82 -6.44 -5.94
N GLU A 215 -0.51 -6.16 -6.08
CA GLU A 215 0.40 -7.13 -6.73
C GLU A 215 0.60 -8.43 -5.91
N LEU A 216 0.30 -8.40 -4.61
CA LEU A 216 0.37 -9.56 -3.72
C LEU A 216 -0.72 -10.59 -4.00
N GLU A 217 -1.95 -10.16 -4.27
CA GLU A 217 -3.04 -11.09 -4.62
C GLU A 217 -2.74 -11.81 -5.92
N GLU A 218 -2.26 -11.10 -6.95
CA GLU A 218 -1.92 -11.73 -8.22
C GLU A 218 -0.72 -12.68 -8.12
N LYS A 219 0.33 -12.34 -7.35
CA LYS A 219 1.48 -13.25 -7.14
C LYS A 219 1.09 -14.46 -6.30
N MET A 220 0.25 -14.30 -5.27
CA MET A 220 -0.28 -15.45 -4.51
C MET A 220 -1.20 -16.33 -5.37
N LEU A 221 -2.06 -15.75 -6.21
CA LEU A 221 -2.96 -16.47 -7.12
C LEU A 221 -2.19 -17.16 -8.27
N LYS A 222 -1.08 -16.59 -8.73
CA LYS A 222 -0.19 -17.21 -9.72
C LYS A 222 0.68 -18.32 -9.11
N SER A 223 1.11 -18.16 -7.85
CA SER A 223 1.81 -19.19 -7.06
C SER A 223 0.91 -20.39 -6.73
N SER A 224 -0.39 -20.15 -6.47
CA SER A 224 -1.36 -21.21 -6.16
C SER A 224 -2.02 -21.85 -7.38
N ARG A 225 -1.75 -21.36 -8.60
CA ARG A 225 -2.11 -22.03 -9.87
C ARG A 225 -0.94 -22.87 -10.36
N SER A 226 -0.74 -24.03 -9.73
CA SER A 226 0.15 -25.08 -10.25
C SER A 226 -0.29 -25.53 -11.65
N PRO A 227 0.60 -25.59 -12.65
CA PRO A 227 0.26 -26.13 -13.96
C PRO A 227 0.25 -27.66 -13.88
N THR A 228 -0.93 -28.25 -14.05
CA THR A 228 -1.10 -29.68 -14.35
C THR A 228 -0.69 -29.94 -15.80
N LEU A 229 0.29 -30.82 -16.02
CA LEU A 229 0.22 -32.05 -16.85
C LEU A 229 1.60 -32.49 -17.39
N ASN A 230 1.91 -33.77 -17.12
CA ASN A 230 2.60 -34.81 -17.91
C ASN A 230 3.84 -34.44 -18.76
N SER A 231 4.96 -35.16 -18.66
CA SER A 231 5.06 -36.57 -19.04
C SER A 231 6.43 -37.14 -18.68
N GLY A 232 6.47 -38.45 -18.44
CA GLY A 232 7.65 -39.15 -17.94
C GLY A 232 8.81 -39.21 -18.93
N GLU A 233 10.01 -39.05 -18.39
CA GLU A 233 11.28 -39.57 -18.91
C GLU A 233 12.39 -39.22 -17.90
N ARG A 234 12.42 -39.92 -16.75
CA ARG A 234 13.55 -39.77 -15.79
C ARG A 234 13.88 -41.09 -15.07
N ALA A 235 13.81 -42.19 -15.81
CA ALA A 235 14.20 -43.51 -15.34
C ALA A 235 15.35 -44.13 -16.18
N ARG A 236 16.22 -43.32 -16.80
CA ARG A 236 17.39 -43.83 -17.56
C ARG A 236 18.70 -43.06 -17.33
N SER A 237 18.84 -42.42 -16.17
CA SER A 237 20.08 -41.70 -15.78
C SER A 237 20.73 -42.25 -14.52
N ARG A 238 20.24 -43.35 -13.94
CA ARG A 238 20.82 -43.98 -12.75
C ARG A 238 21.73 -45.18 -13.01
N GLU A 239 21.80 -45.69 -14.24
CA GLU A 239 22.69 -46.81 -14.59
C GLU A 239 23.98 -46.38 -15.31
N ARG A 240 24.21 -45.08 -15.52
CA ARG A 240 25.43 -44.57 -16.20
C ARG A 240 26.51 -43.97 -15.30
N HIS A 241 26.28 -43.91 -14.00
CA HIS A 241 27.28 -43.41 -13.03
C HIS A 241 27.92 -44.52 -12.18
N GLN A 242 27.61 -45.80 -12.44
CA GLN A 242 28.30 -46.93 -11.77
C GLN A 242 29.49 -47.47 -12.59
N GLU A 243 29.65 -47.11 -13.86
CA GLU A 243 30.81 -47.52 -14.67
C GLU A 243 31.99 -46.54 -14.62
N GLU A 244 31.79 -45.28 -14.19
CA GLU A 244 32.90 -44.28 -14.11
C GLU A 244 33.69 -44.30 -12.79
N GLN A 245 33.29 -45.10 -11.80
CA GLN A 245 34.01 -45.20 -10.51
C GLN A 245 34.95 -46.41 -10.39
N GLN A 246 35.01 -47.29 -11.38
CA GLN A 246 35.92 -48.44 -11.39
C GLN A 246 37.16 -48.28 -12.28
N GLN A 247 37.36 -47.11 -12.90
CA GLN A 247 38.52 -46.85 -13.77
C GLN A 247 39.45 -45.71 -13.30
N ALA A 248 39.22 -45.17 -12.10
CA ALA A 248 40.09 -44.16 -11.48
C ALA A 248 41.00 -44.72 -10.36
N ASP A 249 41.02 -46.04 -10.15
CA ASP A 249 41.85 -46.71 -9.12
C ASP A 249 42.99 -47.54 -9.75
N CYS A 250 43.65 -47.02 -10.79
CA CYS A 250 44.78 -47.71 -11.46
C CYS A 250 45.93 -46.81 -11.95
N THR A 251 45.98 -45.51 -11.66
CA THR A 251 47.12 -44.67 -12.08
C THR A 251 47.48 -43.61 -11.06
N GLU A 252 48.00 -44.03 -9.91
CA GLU A 252 48.97 -43.25 -9.12
C GLU A 252 50.06 -44.19 -8.58
N GLN A 253 50.92 -44.66 -9.48
CA GLN A 253 52.29 -45.05 -9.14
C GLN A 253 53.25 -44.46 -10.17
N GLU A 254 54.34 -43.91 -9.63
CA GLU A 254 55.57 -43.45 -10.29
C GLU A 254 55.63 -41.99 -10.77
N GLY A 255 56.39 -41.17 -10.02
CA GLY A 255 56.96 -39.93 -10.59
C GLY A 255 57.53 -38.90 -9.63
N SER A 256 58.70 -39.20 -9.02
CA SER A 256 59.67 -38.31 -8.34
C SER A 256 59.54 -38.08 -6.83
#